data_AF-A0A9C9TAT7-F1
#
_entry.id   AF-A0A9C9TAT7-F1
#
_cell.length_a   1.000
_cell.length_b   1.000
_cell.length_c   1.000
_cell.angle_alpha   90.00
_cell.angle_beta   90.00
_cell.angle_gamma   90.00
#
_symmetry.space_group_name_H-M   'P 1'
#
loop_
_entity.id
_entity.type
_entity.pdbx_description
1 polymer ?
#
loop_
_entity_poly.entity_id
_entity_poly.type
_entity_poly.pdbx_seq_one_letter_code
_entity_poly.pdbx_strand_id
1 'polypeptide(L)'
;IAFGQWSVYKWGASSDQHREVMPNNLLQWEAIRWSKARGCRYYDLGGITPVVAEAIERGENLHAFDHPSAGVARFKLGFGELFAFPGSYDNNYGFRPRWLIRQAVALAWKFPLARGLARGARSAG
;
A
#
# COMPACT_ATOMS: atom_id res chain seq x y z
N ILE A 1 -4.48 -8.77 12.10
CA ILE A 1 -5.20 -10.02 11.72
C ILE A 1 -4.17 -11.15 11.68
N ALA A 2 -4.49 -12.37 12.11
CA ALA A 2 -3.59 -13.53 12.05
C ALA A 2 -4.21 -14.66 11.23
N PHE A 3 -3.43 -15.25 10.31
CA PHE A 3 -3.84 -16.35 9.44
C PHE A 3 -2.63 -17.20 9.02
N GLY A 4 -2.69 -18.51 9.26
CA GLY A 4 -1.56 -19.41 9.01
C GLY A 4 -0.29 -18.95 9.75
N GLN A 5 0.83 -18.89 9.04
CA GLN A 5 2.09 -18.40 9.59
C GLN A 5 2.22 -16.86 9.59
N TRP A 6 1.21 -16.15 9.12
CA TRP A 6 1.27 -14.71 8.89
C TRP A 6 0.33 -13.94 9.80
N SER A 7 0.72 -12.72 10.10
CA SER A 7 -0.10 -11.73 10.76
C SER A 7 0.12 -10.38 10.09
N VAL A 8 -0.93 -9.56 9.97
CA VAL A 8 -0.89 -8.30 9.24
C VAL A 8 -1.48 -7.16 10.05
N TYR A 9 -0.77 -6.04 10.03
CA TYR A 9 -1.22 -4.72 10.47
C TYR A 9 -2.08 -4.10 9.36
N LYS A 10 -3.41 -4.21 9.51
CA LYS A 10 -4.35 -3.80 8.46
C LYS A 10 -4.69 -2.30 8.51
N TRP A 11 -4.92 -1.79 9.70
CA TRP A 11 -5.33 -0.41 9.94
C TRP A 11 -4.70 0.08 11.23
N GLY A 12 -4.44 1.38 11.29
CA GLY A 12 -4.25 2.07 12.55
C GLY A 12 -4.37 3.57 12.37
N ALA A 13 -4.49 4.21 13.51
CA ALA A 13 -4.64 5.64 13.65
C ALA A 13 -3.88 6.07 14.90
N SER A 14 -3.47 7.33 14.92
CA SER A 14 -2.88 7.94 16.09
C SER A 14 -3.35 9.38 16.20
N SER A 15 -3.51 9.85 17.44
CA SER A 15 -3.64 11.27 17.72
C SER A 15 -2.26 11.93 17.78
N ASP A 16 -2.23 13.26 17.66
CA ASP A 16 -1.03 14.06 17.91
C ASP A 16 -0.75 14.28 19.40
N GLN A 17 -1.73 13.98 20.26
CA GLN A 17 -1.60 14.07 21.71
C GLN A 17 -0.64 12.99 22.22
N HIS A 18 0.30 13.38 23.09
CA HIS A 18 1.27 12.46 23.71
C HIS A 18 2.12 11.65 22.73
N ARG A 19 2.46 12.23 21.58
CA ARG A 19 3.30 11.56 20.58
C ARG A 19 4.72 11.28 21.09
N GLU A 20 5.20 12.08 22.04
CA GLU A 20 6.51 11.97 22.67
C GLU A 20 6.71 10.66 23.45
N VAL A 21 5.64 10.06 23.96
CA VAL A 21 5.73 8.77 24.67
C VAL A 21 5.72 7.57 23.71
N MET A 22 5.70 7.83 22.40
CA MET A 22 5.75 6.84 21.32
C MET A 22 4.73 5.68 21.48
N PRO A 23 3.44 5.98 21.71
CA PRO A 23 2.43 4.94 21.99
C PRO A 23 2.27 3.94 20.84
N ASN A 24 2.43 4.40 19.59
CA ASN A 24 2.38 3.54 18.41
C ASN A 24 3.49 2.48 18.42
N ASN A 25 4.67 2.79 18.95
CA ASN A 25 5.76 1.84 19.00
C ASN A 25 5.43 0.70 19.97
N LEU A 26 4.89 1.03 21.13
CA LEU A 26 4.41 0.05 22.11
C LEU A 26 3.28 -0.81 21.54
N LEU A 27 2.32 -0.19 20.84
CA LEU A 27 1.23 -0.92 20.19
C LEU A 27 1.76 -1.96 19.19
N GLN A 28 2.71 -1.57 18.33
CA GLN A 28 3.30 -2.52 17.36
C GLN A 28 4.10 -3.62 18.07
N TRP A 29 4.82 -3.30 19.14
CA TRP A 29 5.54 -4.30 19.92
C TRP A 29 4.60 -5.35 20.52
N GLU A 30 3.49 -4.92 21.13
CA GLU A 30 2.49 -5.84 21.66
C GLU A 30 1.80 -6.63 20.54
N ALA A 31 1.57 -6.04 19.37
CA ALA A 31 1.04 -6.76 18.21
C ALA A 31 2.00 -7.84 17.71
N ILE A 32 3.32 -7.59 17.71
CA ILE A 32 4.35 -8.59 17.37
C ILE A 32 4.35 -9.72 18.40
N ARG A 33 4.31 -9.40 19.70
CA ARG A 33 4.24 -10.40 20.78
C ARG A 33 2.99 -11.26 20.67
N TRP A 34 1.83 -10.64 20.44
CA TRP A 34 0.56 -11.31 20.21
C TRP A 34 0.61 -12.24 19.00
N SER A 35 1.22 -11.81 17.91
CA SER A 35 1.38 -12.60 16.69
C SER A 35 2.26 -13.83 16.94
N LYS A 36 3.39 -13.66 17.63
CA LYS A 36 4.27 -14.76 18.03
C LYS A 36 3.57 -15.76 18.94
N ALA A 37 2.77 -15.30 19.90
CA ALA A 37 2.01 -16.17 20.81
C ALA A 37 0.96 -17.04 20.08
N ARG A 38 0.55 -16.64 18.87
CA ARG A 38 -0.39 -17.39 18.02
C ARG A 38 0.30 -18.32 17.03
N GLY A 39 1.62 -18.45 17.12
CA GLY A 39 2.41 -19.27 16.19
C GLY A 39 2.67 -18.62 14.83
N CYS A 40 2.39 -17.32 14.67
CA CYS A 40 2.79 -16.61 13.45
C CYS A 40 4.31 -16.47 13.40
N ARG A 41 4.89 -16.77 12.24
CA ARG A 41 6.31 -16.61 11.94
C ARG A 41 6.63 -15.23 11.37
N TYR A 42 5.63 -14.61 10.74
CA TYR A 42 5.78 -13.34 10.05
C TYR A 42 4.74 -12.32 10.52
N TYR A 43 5.19 -11.08 10.72
CA TYR A 43 4.36 -9.92 11.02
C TYR A 43 4.55 -8.87 9.93
N ASP A 44 3.52 -8.65 9.12
CA ASP A 44 3.51 -7.75 7.98
C ASP A 44 2.94 -6.38 8.41
N LEU A 45 3.81 -5.36 8.37
CA LEU A 45 3.47 -3.94 8.63
C LEU A 45 2.81 -3.26 7.41
N GLY A 46 2.64 -3.99 6.31
CA GLY A 46 2.11 -3.53 5.03
C GLY A 46 3.12 -2.74 4.21
N GLY A 47 2.76 -2.46 2.97
CA GLY A 47 3.64 -1.79 2.00
C GLY A 47 4.04 -0.36 2.35
N ILE A 48 5.10 0.10 1.70
CA ILE A 48 5.51 1.50 1.59
C ILE A 48 5.22 2.00 0.17
N THR A 49 5.22 3.31 -0.03
CA THR A 49 5.00 3.90 -1.35
C THR A 49 6.16 3.59 -2.31
N PRO A 50 5.90 3.33 -3.61
CA PRO A 50 6.94 3.00 -4.59
C PRO A 50 8.10 4.01 -4.62
N VAL A 51 7.79 5.31 -4.57
CA VAL A 51 8.80 6.39 -4.52
C VAL A 51 9.82 6.22 -3.39
N VAL A 52 9.37 5.75 -2.23
CA VAL A 52 10.24 5.51 -1.07
C VAL A 52 10.98 4.19 -1.20
N ALA A 53 10.34 3.15 -1.74
CA ALA A 53 11.00 1.88 -2.03
C ALA A 53 12.16 2.06 -3.02
N GLU A 54 11.93 2.80 -4.10
CA GLU A 54 12.96 3.14 -5.08
C GLU A 54 14.10 3.97 -4.48
N ALA A 55 13.80 4.89 -3.56
CA ALA A 55 14.84 5.66 -2.86
C ALA A 55 15.72 4.75 -1.98
N ILE A 56 15.13 3.77 -1.29
CA ILE A 56 15.87 2.76 -0.51
C ILE A 56 16.76 1.92 -1.42
N GLU A 57 16.24 1.47 -2.57
CA GLU A 57 17.01 0.70 -3.55
C GLU A 57 18.19 1.49 -4.13
N ARG A 58 18.04 2.80 -4.31
CA ARG A 58 19.12 3.72 -4.71
C ARG A 58 20.12 4.02 -3.58
N GLY A 59 19.89 3.53 -2.36
CA GLY A 59 20.74 3.78 -1.21
C GLY A 59 20.59 5.20 -0.63
N GLU A 60 19.49 5.88 -0.91
CA GLU A 60 19.25 7.23 -0.38
C GLU A 60 18.97 7.20 1.13
N ASN A 61 19.44 8.24 1.82
CA ASN A 61 19.18 8.37 3.24
C ASN A 61 17.73 8.81 3.48
N LEU A 62 16.90 7.89 3.98
CA LEU A 62 15.50 8.15 4.32
C LEU A 62 15.29 9.27 5.34
N HIS A 63 16.28 9.63 6.17
CA HIS A 63 16.16 10.76 7.08
C HIS A 63 16.24 12.11 6.36
N ALA A 64 16.97 12.18 5.25
CA ALA A 64 17.09 13.37 4.42
C ALA A 64 16.09 13.40 3.25
N PHE A 65 15.41 12.28 3.00
CA PHE A 65 14.43 12.17 1.92
C PHE A 65 13.14 12.93 2.24
N ASP A 66 12.91 14.01 1.52
CA ASP A 66 11.73 14.86 1.66
C ASP A 66 10.53 14.27 0.92
N HIS A 67 9.76 13.42 1.60
CA HIS A 67 8.51 12.89 1.10
C HIS A 67 7.52 12.63 2.25
N PRO A 68 6.21 12.93 2.09
CA PRO A 68 5.23 12.78 3.17
C PRO A 68 5.16 11.37 3.78
N SER A 69 5.37 10.32 2.97
CA SER A 69 5.35 8.93 3.44
C SER A 69 6.70 8.44 4.00
N ALA A 70 7.77 9.23 3.91
CA ALA A 70 9.09 8.82 4.39
C ALA A 70 9.08 8.55 5.91
N GLY A 71 8.31 9.33 6.68
CA GLY A 71 8.13 9.10 8.11
C GLY A 71 7.47 7.76 8.43
N VAL A 72 6.47 7.36 7.65
CA VAL A 72 5.78 6.07 7.80
C VAL A 72 6.75 4.93 7.44
N ALA A 73 7.53 5.07 6.37
CA ALA A 73 8.54 4.07 6.00
C ALA A 73 9.60 3.89 7.09
N ARG A 74 10.16 4.99 7.63
CA ARG A 74 11.12 4.96 8.75
C ARG A 74 10.55 4.23 9.97
N PHE A 75 9.30 4.53 10.33
CA PHE A 75 8.62 3.85 11.43
C PHE A 75 8.54 2.34 11.20
N LYS A 76 8.11 1.90 10.00
CA LYS A 76 7.98 0.47 9.68
C LYS A 76 9.33 -0.25 9.65
N LEU A 77 10.34 0.36 9.05
CA LEU A 77 11.70 -0.20 8.95
C LEU A 77 12.41 -0.29 10.31
N GLY A 78 11.95 0.44 11.32
CA GLY A 78 12.44 0.28 12.70
C GLY A 78 12.12 -1.09 13.33
N PHE A 79 11.18 -1.85 12.76
CA PHE A 79 10.77 -3.16 13.28
C PHE A 79 11.28 -4.35 12.47
N GLY A 80 11.83 -4.11 11.28
CA GLY A 80 12.25 -5.19 10.39
C GLY A 80 12.65 -4.71 9.01
N GLU A 81 12.85 -5.67 8.11
CA GLU A 81 13.42 -5.44 6.78
C GLU A 81 12.33 -5.22 5.72
N LEU A 82 12.73 -4.59 4.61
CA LEU A 82 11.88 -4.47 3.43
C LEU A 82 11.92 -5.78 2.62
N PHE A 83 10.75 -6.29 2.26
CA PHE A 83 10.62 -7.46 1.39
C PHE A 83 9.88 -7.08 0.11
N ALA A 84 10.47 -7.41 -1.05
CA ALA A 84 9.86 -7.18 -2.36
C ALA A 84 9.12 -8.44 -2.83
N PHE A 85 7.82 -8.31 -3.07
CA PHE A 85 7.03 -9.36 -3.72
C PHE A 85 7.16 -9.28 -5.24
N PRO A 86 7.01 -10.41 -5.95
CA PRO A 86 6.81 -10.39 -7.39
C PRO A 86 5.66 -9.46 -7.77
N GLY A 87 5.81 -8.77 -8.91
CA GLY A 87 4.75 -7.93 -9.44
C GLY A 87 3.46 -8.70 -9.74
N SER A 88 2.37 -7.99 -9.95
CA SER A 88 1.10 -8.59 -10.35
C SER A 88 1.22 -9.25 -11.72
N TYR A 89 0.69 -10.48 -11.84
CA TYR A 89 0.56 -11.18 -13.10
C TYR A 89 -0.85 -10.98 -13.66
N ASP A 90 -0.95 -10.30 -14.79
CA ASP A 90 -2.23 -10.10 -15.47
C ASP A 90 -2.42 -11.15 -16.58
N ASN A 91 -3.33 -12.10 -16.36
CA ASN A 91 -3.75 -13.00 -17.44
C ASN A 91 -4.98 -12.43 -18.15
N ASN A 92 -4.77 -11.90 -19.36
CA ASN A 92 -5.85 -11.35 -20.18
C ASN A 92 -6.53 -12.47 -20.98
N TYR A 93 -7.59 -13.06 -20.41
CA TYR A 93 -8.35 -14.14 -21.06
C TYR A 93 -9.19 -13.69 -22.28
N GLY A 94 -9.22 -12.40 -22.61
CA GLY A 94 -9.88 -11.89 -23.81
C GLY A 94 -8.88 -11.62 -24.94
N PHE A 95 -9.07 -12.27 -26.09
CA PHE A 95 -8.46 -11.85 -27.37
C PHE A 95 -9.12 -10.55 -27.86
N ARG A 96 -9.07 -9.49 -27.04
CA ARG A 96 -9.45 -8.15 -27.46
C ARG A 96 -8.17 -7.38 -27.63
N PRO A 97 -7.78 -7.04 -28.87
CA PRO A 97 -6.57 -6.29 -29.10
C PRO A 97 -6.57 -5.03 -28.24
N ARG A 98 -5.57 -4.87 -27.36
CA ARG A 98 -5.46 -3.71 -26.45
C ARG A 98 -5.54 -2.37 -27.20
N TRP A 99 -5.15 -2.36 -28.48
CA TRP A 99 -5.28 -1.22 -29.37
C TRP A 99 -6.74 -0.79 -29.63
N LEU A 100 -7.70 -1.73 -29.74
CA LEU A 100 -9.12 -1.43 -29.92
C LEU A 100 -9.72 -0.79 -28.66
N ILE A 101 -9.38 -1.30 -27.48
CA ILE A 101 -9.85 -0.75 -26.20
C ILE A 101 -9.29 0.67 -26.01
N ARG A 102 -8.01 0.89 -26.32
CA ARG A 102 -7.38 2.23 -26.27
C ARG A 102 -8.02 3.21 -27.26
N GLN A 103 -8.30 2.78 -28.49
CA GLN A 103 -9.01 3.58 -29.50
C GLN A 103 -10.42 3.94 -29.04
N ALA A 104 -11.17 2.96 -28.52
CA ALA A 104 -12.54 3.16 -28.03
C ALA A 104 -12.60 4.14 -26.84
N VAL A 105 -11.68 4.00 -25.87
CA VAL A 105 -11.57 4.95 -24.76
C VAL A 105 -11.17 6.34 -25.27
N ALA A 106 -10.18 6.45 -26.15
CA ALA A 106 -9.75 7.72 -26.71
C ALA A 106 -10.89 8.43 -27.50
N LEU A 107 -11.69 7.67 -28.26
CA LEU A 107 -12.88 8.20 -28.94
C LEU A 107 -13.95 8.65 -27.93
N ALA A 108 -14.21 7.86 -26.88
CA ALA A 108 -15.20 8.19 -25.86
C ALA A 108 -14.86 9.48 -25.09
N TRP A 109 -13.57 9.83 -24.95
CA TRP A 109 -13.14 11.09 -24.33
C TRP A 109 -13.24 12.32 -25.26
N LYS A 110 -13.28 12.11 -26.59
CA LYS A 110 -13.41 13.17 -27.61
C LYS A 110 -14.86 13.62 -27.83
N PHE A 111 -15.85 12.76 -27.62
CA PHE A 111 -17.26 13.10 -27.83
C PHE A 111 -17.97 13.44 -26.49
N PRO A 112 -18.57 14.64 -26.34
CA PRO A 112 -19.17 15.09 -25.08
C PRO A 112 -20.33 14.20 -24.59
N LEU A 113 -21.07 13.57 -25.50
CA LEU A 113 -22.16 12.63 -25.19
C LEU A 113 -21.70 11.34 -24.49
N ALA A 114 -20.51 10.83 -24.83
CA ALA A 114 -19.98 9.59 -24.24
C ALA A 114 -19.43 9.78 -22.80
N ARG A 115 -19.12 11.02 -22.42
CA ARG A 115 -18.68 11.37 -21.05
C ARG A 115 -19.76 11.20 -20.00
N GLY A 116 -21.04 11.19 -20.38
CA GLY A 116 -22.17 10.92 -19.48
C GLY A 116 -22.26 9.44 -19.11
N LEU A 117 -22.09 8.54 -20.09
CA LEU A 117 -22.12 7.09 -19.89
C LEU A 117 -20.91 6.57 -19.10
N ALA A 118 -19.71 7.13 -19.32
CA ALA A 118 -18.51 6.77 -18.55
C ALA A 118 -18.56 7.23 -17.08
N ARG A 119 -19.41 8.22 -16.75
CA ARG A 119 -19.61 8.74 -15.38
C ARG A 119 -20.80 8.11 -14.64
N GLY A 120 -21.64 7.32 -15.32
CA GLY A 120 -22.90 6.77 -14.80
C GLY A 120 -22.82 5.60 -13.82
N ALA A 121 -21.66 5.31 -13.22
CA ALA A 121 -21.52 4.28 -12.17
C ALA A 121 -21.30 4.85 -10.76
N ARG A 122 -21.62 6.14 -10.54
CA ARG A 122 -21.64 6.77 -9.20
C ARG A 122 -22.88 7.66 -9.03
N SER A 123 -24.06 7.05 -8.98
CA SER A 123 -25.24 7.62 -8.32
C SER A 123 -26.30 6.53 -8.08
N ALA A 124 -26.06 5.70 -7.09
CA ALA A 124 -27.10 4.98 -6.35
C ALA A 124 -26.62 4.94 -4.90
N GLY A 125 -27.26 5.74 -4.05
CA GLY A 125 -26.90 5.99 -2.65
C GLY A 125 -27.06 7.46 -2.32
#